data_AF-A0A2C9EJS7-F1
#
_entry.id   AF-A0A2C9EJS7-F1
#
_cell.length_a   1.000
_cell.length_b   1.000
_cell.length_c   1.000
_cell.angle_alpha   90.00
_cell.angle_beta   90.00
_cell.angle_gamma   90.00
#
_symmetry.space_group_name_H-M   'P 1'
#
loop_
_entity.id
_entity.type
_entity.pdbx_description
1 polymer ?
#
loop_
_entity_poly.entity_id
_entity_poly.type
_entity_poly.pdbx_seq_one_letter_code
_entity_poly.pdbx_strand_id
1 'polypeptide(L)' 'MNLVPYKAIKEKIMLILTRKVGESINIGDDITITILGVSGQQVRIGINAPKDVAVHREEIYQRIQAGLTAPDKRETP' A
#
# COMPACT_ATOMS: atom_id res chain seq x y z
N MET A 1 7.99 23.40 27.76
CA MET A 1 9.22 23.49 26.94
C MET A 1 9.34 22.15 26.22
N ASN A 2 8.56 22.03 25.14
CA ASN A 2 8.33 20.76 24.45
C ASN A 2 9.31 20.63 23.29
N LEU A 3 10.26 19.73 23.44
CA LEU A 3 10.92 19.07 22.32
C LEU A 3 10.93 17.58 22.65
N VAL A 4 9.79 16.94 22.41
CA VAL A 4 9.76 15.49 22.25
C VAL A 4 10.60 15.23 21.00
N PRO A 5 11.68 14.43 21.07
CA PRO A 5 12.64 14.34 20.00
C PRO A 5 11.94 13.86 18.73
N TYR A 6 12.19 14.60 17.66
CA TYR A 6 11.93 14.29 16.26
C TYR A 6 12.49 12.89 15.98
N LYS A 7 11.70 11.87 16.32
CA LYS A 7 12.12 10.46 16.29
C LYS A 7 12.30 10.10 14.83
N ALA A 8 13.54 10.27 14.38
CA ALA A 8 14.16 9.80 13.15
C ALA A 8 13.16 9.52 12.03
N ILE A 9 13.07 10.45 11.07
CA ILE A 9 12.56 10.14 9.73
C ILE A 9 13.43 8.98 9.22
N LYS A 10 12.96 7.73 9.33
CA LYS A 10 13.55 6.59 8.64
C LYS A 10 13.62 6.99 7.17
N GLU A 11 14.82 7.05 6.59
CA GLU A 11 15.01 7.38 5.18
C GLU A 11 14.17 6.45 4.32
N LYS A 12 13.08 6.99 3.77
CA LYS A 12 12.15 6.28 2.89
C LYS A 12 12.46 6.75 1.48
N ILE A 13 13.08 5.88 0.68
CA ILE A 13 13.42 6.19 -0.71
C ILE A 13 12.17 6.02 -1.57
N MET A 14 11.84 7.01 -2.40
CA MET A 14 10.77 6.94 -3.39
C MET A 14 11.38 6.77 -4.79
N LEU A 15 11.15 5.61 -5.40
CA LEU A 15 11.51 5.36 -6.79
C LEU A 15 10.31 5.67 -7.69
N ILE A 16 10.50 6.57 -8.65
CA ILE A 16 9.43 7.01 -9.57
C ILE A 16 9.66 6.34 -10.93
N LEU A 17 8.67 5.58 -11.41
CA LEU A 17 8.71 4.87 -12.69
C LEU A 17 7.44 5.16 -13.49
N THR A 18 7.59 5.47 -14.78
CA THR A 18 6.47 5.61 -15.71
C THR A 18 6.24 4.28 -16.42
N ARG A 19 5.03 3.71 -16.28
CA ARG A 19 4.62 2.45 -16.91
C ARG A 19 3.43 2.64 -17.84
N LYS A 20 3.42 1.92 -18.96
CA LYS A 20 2.25 1.80 -19.85
C LYS A 20 1.33 0.67 -19.41
N VAL A 21 0.11 0.66 -19.93
CA VAL A 21 -0.83 -0.47 -19.74
C VAL A 21 -0.19 -1.75 -20.26
N GLY A 22 -0.23 -2.81 -19.45
CA GLY A 22 0.40 -4.10 -19.70
C GLY A 22 1.82 -4.22 -19.14
N GLU A 23 2.46 -3.12 -18.74
CA GLU A 23 3.79 -3.18 -18.13
C GLU A 23 3.71 -3.48 -16.63
N SER A 24 4.78 -4.08 -16.10
CA SER A 24 4.89 -4.48 -14.70
C SER A 24 6.15 -3.94 -14.02
N ILE A 25 6.11 -3.88 -12.70
CA ILE A 25 7.19 -3.51 -11.78
C ILE A 25 7.32 -4.64 -10.77
N ASN A 26 8.54 -5.10 -10.53
CA ASN A 26 8.82 -6.10 -9.50
C ASN A 26 9.45 -5.44 -8.27
N ILE A 27 9.04 -5.87 -7.08
CA ILE A 27 9.57 -5.43 -5.80
C ILE A 27 10.09 -6.68 -5.07
N GLY A 28 11.41 -6.77 -4.88
CA GLY A 28 12.03 -8.01 -4.43
C GLY A 28 11.77 -9.15 -5.42
N ASP A 29 11.61 -10.36 -4.90
CA ASP A 29 11.42 -11.58 -5.71
C ASP A 29 9.94 -12.03 -5.79
N ASP A 30 9.10 -11.59 -4.83
CA ASP A 30 7.75 -12.15 -4.64
C ASP A 30 6.61 -11.19 -4.95
N ILE A 31 6.88 -9.89 -5.16
CA ILE A 31 5.85 -8.88 -5.39
C ILE A 31 5.94 -8.35 -6.82
N THR A 32 4.83 -8.43 -7.54
CA THR A 32 4.68 -7.88 -8.89
C THR A 32 3.50 -6.93 -8.95
N ILE A 33 3.74 -5.71 -9.44
CA ILE A 33 2.71 -4.70 -9.70
C ILE A 33 2.53 -4.59 -11.20
N THR A 34 1.31 -4.74 -11.70
CA THR A 34 0.98 -4.65 -13.13
C THR A 34 -0.03 -3.55 -13.38
N ILE A 35 0.21 -2.73 -14.41
CA ILE A 35 -0.77 -1.73 -14.84
C ILE A 35 -1.77 -2.41 -15.78
N LEU A 36 -2.97 -2.68 -15.29
CA LEU A 36 -4.00 -3.40 -16.04
C LEU A 36 -4.78 -2.49 -17.00
N GLY A 37 -4.84 -1.19 -16.72
CA GLY A 37 -5.55 -0.24 -17.57
C GLY A 37 -5.57 1.17 -17.01
N VAL A 38 -5.87 2.13 -17.88
CA VAL A 38 -6.14 3.51 -17.51
C VAL A 38 -7.51 3.88 -18.05
N SER A 39 -8.34 4.51 -17.24
CA SER A 39 -9.69 4.94 -17.60
C SER A 39 -9.91 6.35 -17.08
N GLY A 40 -9.74 7.34 -17.96
CA GLY A 40 -9.73 8.75 -17.59
C GLY A 40 -8.60 9.03 -16.58
N GLN A 41 -8.98 9.42 -15.37
CA GLN A 41 -8.05 9.73 -14.28
C GLN A 41 -7.83 8.55 -13.31
N GLN A 42 -8.50 7.42 -13.54
CA GLN A 42 -8.36 6.21 -12.73
C GLN A 42 -7.40 5.23 -13.38
N VAL A 43 -6.55 4.61 -12.57
CA VAL A 43 -5.62 3.57 -13.01
C VAL A 43 -6.01 2.27 -12.34
N ARG A 44 -6.17 1.20 -13.13
CA ARG A 44 -6.36 -0.15 -12.62
C ARG A 44 -5.00 -0.80 -12.43
N ILE A 45 -4.67 -1.09 -11.18
CA ILE A 45 -3.39 -1.68 -10.78
C ILE A 45 -3.67 -3.08 -10.24
N GLY A 46 -2.99 -4.08 -10.79
CA GLY A 46 -2.91 -5.42 -10.23
C GLY A 46 -1.70 -5.52 -9.32
N ILE A 47 -1.87 -6.12 -8.14
CA ILE A 47 -0.77 -6.39 -7.21
C ILE A 47 -0.80 -7.89 -6.94
N ASN A 48 0.26 -8.58 -7.31
CA ASN A 48 0.51 -9.96 -6.93
C ASN A 48 1.55 -9.94 -5.81
N ALA A 49 1.21 -10.53 -4.68
CA ALA A 49 2.06 -10.63 -3.50
C ALA A 49 1.70 -11.93 -2.75
N PRO A 50 2.66 -12.53 -2.04
CA PRO A 50 2.39 -13.74 -1.27
C PRO A 50 1.53 -13.42 -0.04
N LYS A 51 0.89 -14.44 0.55
CA LYS A 51 -0.17 -14.25 1.58
C LYS A 51 0.33 -13.64 2.89
N ASP A 52 1.62 -13.76 3.17
CA ASP A 52 2.31 -13.17 4.31
C ASP A 52 2.47 -11.65 4.19
N VAL A 53 2.39 -11.10 2.97
CA VAL A 53 2.46 -9.66 2.72
C VAL A 53 1.05 -9.09 2.62
N ALA A 54 0.68 -8.29 3.62
CA ALA A 54 -0.60 -7.60 3.63
C ALA A 54 -0.62 -6.44 2.61
N VAL A 55 -1.53 -6.52 1.63
CA VAL A 55 -1.78 -5.46 0.65
C VAL A 55 -3.04 -4.70 1.04
N HIS A 56 -2.89 -3.43 1.40
CA HIS A 56 -4.00 -2.56 1.78
C HIS A 56 -4.04 -1.30 0.91
N ARG A 57 -5.23 -0.72 0.81
CA ARG A 57 -5.36 0.66 0.32
C ARG A 57 -4.84 1.61 1.40
N GLU A 58 -4.19 2.69 1.02
CA GLU A 58 -3.54 3.63 1.93
C GLU A 58 -4.51 4.15 3.01
N GLU A 59 -5.73 4.51 2.63
CA GLU A 59 -6.75 5.03 3.55
C GLU A 59 -7.17 4.00 4.62
N ILE A 60 -7.09 2.72 4.31
CA ILE A 60 -7.39 1.63 5.25
C ILE A 60 -6.17 1.38 6.14
N TYR A 61 -4.96 1.39 5.56
CA TYR A 61 -3.72 1.22 6.29
C TYR A 61 -3.55 2.28 7.39
N GLN A 62 -3.82 3.56 7.06
CA GLN A 62 -3.75 4.66 8.03
C GLN A 62 -4.72 4.48 9.22
N ARG A 63 -5.92 3.94 8.96
CA ARG A 63 -6.90 3.65 10.03
C ARG A 63 -6.46 2.50 10.93
N ILE A 64 -5.91 1.43 10.33
CA ILE A 64 -5.40 0.28 11.08
C ILE A 64 -4.21 0.70 11.96
N GLN A 65 -3.28 1.50 11.42
CA GLN A 65 -2.14 2.03 12.19
C GLN A 65 -2.56 2.99 13.31
N ALA A 66 -3.68 3.70 13.15
CA ALA A 66 -4.26 4.55 14.18
C ALA A 66 -4.96 3.76 15.32
N GLY A 67 -4.86 2.42 15.35
CA GLY A 67 -5.40 1.58 16.41
C GLY A 67 -6.89 1.26 16.28
N LEU A 68 -7.52 1.62 15.17
CA LEU A 68 -8.89 1.23 14.84
C LEU A 68 -8.81 -0.07 14.04
N THR A 69 -8.80 -1.21 14.74
CA THR A 69 -8.98 -2.51 14.10
C THR A 69 -10.30 -2.51 13.34
N ALA A 70 -10.29 -3.09 12.14
CA ALA A 70 -11.51 -3.28 11.37
C ALA A 70 -12.56 -3.99 12.26
N PRO A 71 -13.83 -3.58 12.25
CA PRO A 71 -14.86 -4.25 13.03
C PRO A 71 -14.86 -5.74 12.63
N ASP A 72 -14.67 -6.60 13.63
CA ASP A 72 -14.69 -8.04 13.48
C ASP A 72 -16.05 -8.44 12.93
N LYS A 73 -16.09 -9.07 11.75
CA LYS A 73 -17.34 -9.53 11.10
C LYS A 73 -17.93 -10.77 11.78
N ARG A 74 -17.59 -11.06 13.04
CA ARG A 74 -18.06 -12.23 13.81
C ARG A 74 -19.13 -11.91 14.85
N GLU A 75 -19.66 -10.70 14.89
CA GLU A 75 -20.82 -10.38 15.73
C GLU A 75 -22.05 -10.12 14.84
N THR A 76 -22.76 -11.22 14.54
CA THR A 76 -24.20 -11.17 14.27
C THR A 76 -24.84 -12.19 15.22
N PRO A 77 -25.67 -11.76 16.19
CA PRO A 77 -26.67 -12.63 16.79
C PRO A 77 -27.72 -13.04 15.76
#